data_AF-F0IHG9-F1
#
_entry.id   AF-F0IHG9-F1
#
_cell.length_a   1.000
_cell.length_b   1.000
_cell.length_c   1.000
_cell.angle_alpha   90.00
_cell.angle_beta   90.00
_cell.angle_gamma   90.00
#
_symmetry.space_group_name_H-M   'P 1'
#
loop_
_entity.id
_entity.type
_entity.pdbx_description
1 polymer ?
#
loop_
_entity_poly.entity_id
_entity_poly.type
_entity_poly.pdbx_seq_one_letter_code
_entity_poly.pdbx_strand_id
1 'polypeptide(L)'
;MSLWKKYLLFLWKSTNEHGVHSPFVYQLVTQCFYNSKRIPCEYYPKGISKKKGQFLLRLIAYFTPKSLKIYGDTKDFLALFPIAMIEATSQKKDMILLYQCKSFPSVEYLLAEMHNDSILVLVAPHHRNNETFFKQLSQNKAFSVVIDTFSFALFFIRKEQERECFVIRA
;
A
#
# COMPACT_ATOMS: atom_id res chain seq x y z
N MET A 1 -1.40 -2.54 22.63
CA MET A 1 -0.25 -1.60 22.66
C MET A 1 -0.68 -0.27 22.06
N SER A 2 -0.34 0.87 22.67
CA SER A 2 -0.66 2.20 22.11
C SER A 2 0.08 2.44 20.79
N LEU A 3 -0.45 3.32 19.94
CA LEU A 3 0.12 3.58 18.60
C LEU A 3 1.57 4.09 18.68
N TRP A 4 1.89 4.93 19.66
CA TRP A 4 3.25 5.43 19.85
C TRP A 4 4.25 4.32 20.22
N LYS A 5 3.84 3.35 21.06
CA LYS A 5 4.69 2.19 21.39
C LYS A 5 4.92 1.31 20.17
N LYS A 6 3.89 1.12 19.33
CA LYS A 6 4.03 0.44 18.04
C LYS A 6 4.99 1.18 17.12
N TYR A 7 4.93 2.50 17.09
CA TYR A 7 5.83 3.30 16.28
C TYR A 7 7.29 3.18 16.74
N LEU A 8 7.56 3.21 18.03
CA LEU A 8 8.92 2.97 18.56
C LEU A 8 9.43 1.57 18.19
N LEU A 9 8.57 0.55 18.30
CA LEU A 9 8.93 -0.80 17.90
C LEU A 9 9.20 -0.89 16.38
N PHE A 10 8.41 -0.19 15.57
CA PHE A 10 8.66 -0.05 14.14
C PHE A 10 10.02 0.59 13.87
N LEU A 11 10.34 1.71 14.53
CA LEU A 11 11.62 2.41 14.34
C LEU A 11 12.83 1.53 14.68
N TRP A 12 12.71 0.68 15.69
CA TRP A 12 13.73 -0.29 16.07
C TRP A 12 13.94 -1.38 15.02
N LYS A 13 12.86 -1.82 14.37
CA LYS A 13 12.88 -2.91 13.37
C LYS A 13 13.12 -2.44 11.94
N SER A 14 12.78 -1.19 11.65
CA SER A 14 12.77 -0.66 10.29
C SER A 14 14.19 -0.50 9.75
N THR A 15 14.41 -0.91 8.50
CA THR A 15 15.63 -0.63 7.73
C THR A 15 15.41 0.48 6.71
N ASN A 16 16.48 0.90 6.06
CA ASN A 16 16.44 1.79 4.89
C ASN A 16 16.83 0.99 3.63
N GLU A 17 17.13 1.64 2.51
CA GLU A 17 17.54 1.00 1.25
C GLU A 17 18.74 0.04 1.40
N HIS A 18 19.67 0.32 2.31
CA HIS A 18 20.85 -0.52 2.54
C HIS A 18 20.53 -1.87 3.21
N GLY A 19 19.36 -2.01 3.84
CA GLY A 19 18.89 -3.27 4.41
C GLY A 19 17.94 -4.03 3.49
N VAL A 20 17.81 -3.60 2.23
CA VAL A 20 16.96 -4.23 1.23
C VAL A 20 17.80 -5.10 0.30
N HIS A 21 17.53 -6.40 0.28
CA HIS A 21 18.23 -7.37 -0.57
C HIS A 21 17.48 -7.72 -1.87
N SER A 22 16.22 -7.29 -2.00
CA SER A 22 15.43 -7.46 -3.22
C SER A 22 15.67 -6.30 -4.19
N PRO A 23 16.16 -6.53 -5.42
CA PRO A 23 16.34 -5.48 -6.43
C PRO A 23 15.05 -4.71 -6.73
N PHE A 24 13.90 -5.41 -6.74
CA PHE A 24 12.58 -4.81 -6.91
C PHE A 24 12.26 -3.83 -5.78
N VAL A 25 12.43 -4.25 -4.53
CA VAL A 25 12.15 -3.39 -3.37
C VAL A 25 13.14 -2.24 -3.29
N TYR A 26 14.41 -2.46 -3.64
CA TYR A 26 15.43 -1.41 -3.66
C TYR A 26 15.06 -0.30 -4.66
N GLN A 27 14.64 -0.66 -5.88
CA GLN A 27 14.16 0.31 -6.86
C GLN A 27 12.92 1.07 -6.37
N LEU A 28 11.94 0.36 -5.80
CA LEU A 28 10.74 0.99 -5.25
C LEU A 28 11.08 2.02 -4.15
N VAL A 29 11.97 1.67 -3.23
CA VAL A 29 12.38 2.56 -2.14
C VAL A 29 13.08 3.80 -2.69
N THR A 30 14.10 3.59 -3.52
CA THR A 30 14.96 4.68 -4.01
C THR A 30 14.21 5.60 -4.98
N GLN A 31 13.35 5.07 -5.84
CA GLN A 31 12.69 5.84 -6.90
C GLN A 31 11.29 6.35 -6.52
N CYS A 32 10.61 5.73 -5.55
CA CYS A 32 9.27 6.13 -5.12
C CYS A 32 9.24 6.65 -3.68
N PHE A 33 9.79 5.91 -2.70
CA PHE A 33 9.64 6.27 -1.29
C PHE A 33 10.44 7.54 -0.96
N TYR A 34 11.72 7.56 -1.32
CA TYR A 34 12.63 8.69 -1.09
C TYR A 34 12.50 9.82 -2.10
N ASN A 35 11.68 9.62 -3.13
CA ASN A 35 11.37 10.66 -4.08
C ASN A 35 10.59 11.78 -3.38
N SER A 36 11.19 12.97 -3.33
CA SER A 36 10.63 14.16 -2.69
C SER A 36 9.85 15.05 -3.67
N LYS A 37 9.75 14.68 -4.95
CA LYS A 37 8.97 15.41 -5.95
C LYS A 37 7.51 15.47 -5.51
N ARG A 38 6.98 16.68 -5.49
CA ARG A 38 5.57 16.92 -5.20
C ARG A 38 4.76 16.79 -6.49
N ILE A 39 3.70 16.01 -6.43
CA ILE A 39 2.72 15.89 -7.50
C ILE A 39 1.61 16.91 -7.24
N PRO A 40 1.30 17.81 -8.19
CA PRO A 40 0.19 18.75 -8.01
C PRO A 40 -1.11 18.05 -7.67
N CYS A 41 -1.82 18.55 -6.66
CA CYS A 41 -3.09 18.01 -6.19
C CYS A 41 -3.84 19.15 -5.49
N GLU A 42 -5.03 19.48 -6.01
CA GLU A 42 -5.84 20.61 -5.54
C GLU A 42 -6.50 20.32 -4.19
N TYR A 43 -6.93 19.08 -3.97
CA TYR A 43 -7.68 18.67 -2.80
C TYR A 43 -7.20 17.33 -2.22
N TYR A 44 -6.92 17.31 -0.92
CA TYR A 44 -6.66 16.08 -0.19
C TYR A 44 -7.92 15.62 0.54
N PRO A 45 -8.27 14.31 0.46
CA PRO A 45 -9.40 13.75 1.20
C PRO A 45 -9.32 14.03 2.71
N LYS A 46 -10.47 14.07 3.38
CA LYS A 46 -10.52 14.22 4.83
C LYS A 46 -9.90 13.00 5.50
N GLY A 47 -9.07 13.24 6.52
CA GLY A 47 -8.44 12.17 7.30
C GLY A 47 -7.13 11.62 6.70
N ILE A 48 -6.67 12.13 5.54
CA ILE A 48 -5.31 11.87 5.05
C ILE A 48 -4.47 13.15 5.08
N SER A 49 -3.28 13.06 5.65
CA SER A 49 -2.36 14.20 5.67
C SER A 49 -1.77 14.44 4.29
N LYS A 50 -1.39 15.69 3.99
CA LYS A 50 -0.73 16.06 2.72
C LYS A 50 0.47 15.17 2.39
N LYS A 51 1.29 14.83 3.40
CA LYS A 51 2.45 13.93 3.23
C LYS A 51 2.02 12.52 2.79
N LYS A 52 1.00 11.96 3.42
CA LYS A 52 0.46 10.63 3.10
C LYS A 52 -0.21 10.60 1.72
N GLY A 53 -0.98 11.64 1.38
CA GLY A 53 -1.57 11.76 0.05
C GLY A 53 -0.51 11.86 -1.05
N GLN A 54 0.55 12.65 -0.83
CA GLN A 54 1.69 12.72 -1.75
C GLN A 54 2.38 11.38 -1.95
N PHE A 55 2.54 10.59 -0.89
CA PHE A 55 3.11 9.24 -1.02
C PHE A 55 2.24 8.34 -1.90
N LEU A 56 0.91 8.35 -1.72
CA LEU A 56 -0.01 7.60 -2.59
C LEU A 56 0.06 8.05 -4.05
N LEU A 57 0.11 9.36 -4.30
CA LEU A 57 0.25 9.89 -5.66
C LEU A 57 1.57 9.43 -6.30
N ARG A 58 2.66 9.36 -5.53
CA ARG A 58 3.94 8.84 -6.04
C ARG A 58 3.87 7.34 -6.35
N LEU A 59 3.15 6.55 -5.57
CA LEU A 59 2.90 5.14 -5.91
C LEU A 59 2.16 5.01 -7.24
N ILE A 60 1.11 5.80 -7.46
CA ILE A 60 0.38 5.80 -8.73
C ILE A 60 1.29 6.21 -9.89
N ALA A 61 2.10 7.26 -9.70
CA ALA A 61 3.03 7.72 -10.73
C ALA A 61 4.14 6.70 -11.03
N TYR A 62 4.60 5.96 -10.02
CA TYR A 62 5.64 4.93 -10.17
C TYR A 62 5.11 3.67 -10.86
N PHE A 63 3.95 3.16 -10.43
CA PHE A 63 3.40 1.92 -10.98
C PHE A 63 2.58 2.13 -12.26
N THR A 64 2.08 3.33 -12.50
CA THR A 64 1.21 3.67 -13.65
C THR A 64 0.07 2.64 -13.86
N PRO A 65 -0.73 2.31 -12.82
CA PRO A 65 -1.74 1.26 -12.93
C PRO A 65 -2.81 1.64 -13.96
N LYS A 66 -3.22 0.69 -14.80
CA LYS A 66 -4.32 0.88 -15.77
C LYS A 66 -5.67 0.67 -15.10
N SER A 67 -5.70 -0.13 -14.04
CA SER A 67 -6.90 -0.46 -13.28
C SER A 67 -6.67 -0.32 -11.77
N LEU A 68 -7.52 0.50 -11.14
CA LEU A 68 -7.46 0.80 -9.71
C LEU A 68 -8.80 0.46 -9.06
N LYS A 69 -8.77 -0.34 -8.01
CA LYS A 69 -9.94 -0.57 -7.15
C LYS A 69 -9.70 0.04 -5.78
N ILE A 70 -10.67 0.77 -5.28
CA ILE A 70 -10.60 1.40 -3.95
C ILE A 70 -11.71 0.80 -3.10
N TYR A 71 -11.33 0.25 -1.94
CA TYR A 71 -12.22 -0.08 -0.86
C TYR A 71 -12.10 0.99 0.21
N GLY A 72 -13.21 1.65 0.51
CA GLY A 72 -13.28 2.66 1.56
C GLY A 72 -14.68 3.25 1.66
N ASP A 73 -15.02 3.69 2.86
CA ASP A 73 -16.34 4.28 3.14
C ASP A 73 -16.42 5.78 2.76
N THR A 74 -15.29 6.38 2.41
CA THR A 74 -15.17 7.82 2.15
C THR A 74 -15.07 8.11 0.65
N LYS A 75 -16.12 8.73 0.10
CA LYS A 75 -16.24 9.02 -1.34
C LYS A 75 -15.21 10.06 -1.83
N ASP A 76 -14.76 10.95 -0.95
CA ASP A 76 -13.76 11.97 -1.26
C ASP A 76 -12.37 11.38 -1.55
N PHE A 77 -12.08 10.17 -1.05
CA PHE A 77 -10.82 9.48 -1.35
C PHE A 77 -10.68 9.12 -2.83
N LEU A 78 -11.80 8.88 -3.54
CA LEU A 78 -11.80 8.64 -4.98
C LEU A 78 -11.29 9.86 -5.77
N ALA A 79 -11.52 11.08 -5.27
CA ALA A 79 -11.13 12.32 -5.94
C ALA A 79 -9.60 12.51 -6.01
N LEU A 80 -8.83 11.72 -5.25
CA LEU A 80 -7.37 11.76 -5.31
C LEU A 80 -6.81 11.09 -6.58
N PHE A 81 -7.63 10.30 -7.29
CA PHE A 81 -7.19 9.45 -8.40
C PHE A 81 -7.99 9.72 -9.69
N PRO A 82 -7.40 9.50 -10.89
CA PRO A 82 -8.11 9.66 -12.15
C PRO A 82 -9.31 8.71 -12.28
N ILE A 83 -10.48 9.23 -12.64
CA ILE A 83 -11.73 8.45 -12.78
C ILE A 83 -11.58 7.30 -13.78
N ALA A 84 -10.94 7.54 -14.93
CA ALA A 84 -10.74 6.54 -15.98
C ALA A 84 -10.03 5.25 -15.48
N MET A 85 -9.15 5.39 -14.48
CA MET A 85 -8.44 4.26 -13.87
C MET A 85 -9.35 3.44 -12.96
N ILE A 86 -10.31 4.09 -12.31
CA ILE A 86 -11.27 3.48 -11.37
C ILE A 86 -12.37 2.73 -12.14
N GLU A 87 -12.82 3.30 -13.26
CA GLU A 87 -13.89 2.74 -14.10
C GLU A 87 -13.41 1.62 -15.04
N ALA A 88 -12.10 1.32 -15.04
CA ALA A 88 -11.54 0.25 -15.85
C ALA A 88 -12.23 -1.10 -15.56
N THR A 89 -12.80 -1.70 -16.61
CA THR A 89 -13.64 -2.92 -16.55
C THR A 89 -12.86 -4.22 -16.34
N SER A 90 -11.53 -4.15 -16.25
CA SER A 90 -10.71 -5.34 -16.04
C SER A 90 -11.11 -6.10 -14.77
N GLN A 91 -11.30 -7.41 -14.88
CA GLN A 91 -11.61 -8.28 -13.76
C GLN A 91 -10.45 -8.33 -12.75
N LYS A 92 -9.21 -8.29 -13.24
CA LYS A 92 -8.00 -8.20 -12.43
C LYS A 92 -7.55 -6.73 -12.33
N LYS A 93 -7.04 -6.32 -11.18
CA LYS A 93 -6.70 -4.93 -10.88
C LYS A 93 -5.19 -4.78 -10.71
N ASP A 94 -4.61 -3.75 -11.32
CA ASP A 94 -3.18 -3.45 -11.16
C ASP A 94 -2.89 -2.90 -9.76
N MET A 95 -3.83 -2.11 -9.22
CA MET A 95 -3.73 -1.58 -7.86
C MET A 95 -5.04 -1.73 -7.10
N ILE A 96 -4.95 -2.16 -5.85
CA ILE A 96 -6.06 -2.18 -4.90
C ILE A 96 -5.69 -1.32 -3.69
N LEU A 97 -6.51 -0.34 -3.34
CA LEU A 97 -6.31 0.51 -2.16
C LEU A 97 -7.37 0.22 -1.10
N LEU A 98 -6.95 0.04 0.15
CA LEU A 98 -7.82 -0.12 1.30
C LEU A 98 -7.66 1.08 2.22
N TYR A 99 -8.69 1.93 2.32
CA TYR A 99 -8.68 3.16 3.12
C TYR A 99 -9.92 3.28 3.98
N GLN A 100 -9.74 3.33 5.31
CA GLN A 100 -10.81 3.53 6.29
C GLN A 100 -12.01 2.58 6.12
N CYS A 101 -11.77 1.31 5.74
CA CYS A 101 -12.82 0.31 5.61
C CYS A 101 -13.46 -0.01 6.97
N LYS A 102 -14.78 0.09 7.07
CA LYS A 102 -15.56 -0.47 8.20
C LYS A 102 -15.62 -1.99 8.14
N SER A 103 -15.65 -2.55 6.93
CA SER A 103 -15.59 -3.98 6.65
C SER A 103 -14.60 -4.23 5.53
N PHE A 104 -13.71 -5.21 5.73
CA PHE A 104 -12.75 -5.61 4.71
C PHE A 104 -13.32 -6.75 3.86
N PRO A 105 -13.04 -6.77 2.54
CA PRO A 105 -13.24 -7.99 1.75
C PRO A 105 -12.36 -9.12 2.29
N SER A 106 -12.74 -10.38 2.02
CA SER A 106 -11.90 -11.52 2.39
C SER A 106 -10.57 -11.50 1.63
N VAL A 107 -9.56 -12.16 2.18
CA VAL A 107 -8.24 -12.23 1.54
C VAL A 107 -8.33 -12.99 0.21
N GLU A 108 -9.14 -14.04 0.15
CA GLU A 108 -9.37 -14.83 -1.06
C GLU A 108 -10.01 -13.99 -2.16
N TYR A 109 -10.95 -13.11 -1.81
CA TYR A 109 -11.59 -12.22 -2.76
C TYR A 109 -10.60 -11.19 -3.32
N LEU A 110 -9.76 -10.60 -2.46
CA LEU A 110 -8.70 -9.68 -2.89
C LEU A 110 -7.71 -10.38 -3.82
N LEU A 111 -7.25 -11.59 -3.47
CA LEU A 111 -6.36 -12.38 -4.33
C LEU A 111 -7.01 -12.75 -5.67
N ALA A 112 -8.33 -13.00 -5.68
CA ALA A 112 -9.09 -13.24 -6.90
C ALA A 112 -9.17 -12.00 -7.82
N GLU A 113 -9.01 -10.79 -7.30
CA GLU A 113 -8.89 -9.57 -8.09
C GLU A 113 -7.43 -9.24 -8.48
N MET A 114 -6.43 -9.92 -7.93
CA MET A 114 -5.02 -9.63 -8.18
C MET A 114 -4.38 -10.57 -9.22
N HIS A 115 -3.36 -10.08 -9.91
CA HIS A 115 -2.49 -10.77 -10.87
C HIS A 115 -1.00 -10.64 -10.44
N ASN A 116 -0.07 -11.15 -11.25
CA ASN A 116 1.37 -11.27 -10.89
C ASN A 116 2.12 -9.94 -10.70
N ASP A 117 1.52 -8.81 -11.06
CA ASP A 117 2.15 -7.50 -10.86
C ASP A 117 1.22 -6.56 -10.08
N SER A 118 0.15 -7.10 -9.50
CA SER A 118 -0.78 -6.33 -8.69
C SER A 118 -0.15 -5.90 -7.37
N ILE A 119 -0.44 -4.67 -6.99
CA ILE A 119 -0.14 -4.12 -5.67
C ILE A 119 -1.43 -3.89 -4.88
N LEU A 120 -1.46 -4.37 -3.64
CA LEU A 120 -2.47 -3.99 -2.66
C LEU A 120 -1.84 -3.05 -1.62
N VAL A 121 -2.46 -1.92 -1.36
CA VAL A 121 -2.01 -0.95 -0.35
C VAL A 121 -3.05 -0.81 0.75
N LEU A 122 -2.67 -1.18 1.96
CA LEU A 122 -3.45 -0.94 3.17
C LEU A 122 -2.96 0.35 3.84
N VAL A 123 -3.85 1.33 4.00
CA VAL A 123 -3.54 2.57 4.72
C VAL A 123 -3.72 2.37 6.22
N ALA A 124 -2.77 2.88 7.01
CA ALA A 124 -2.75 2.80 8.47
C ALA A 124 -2.88 1.35 9.02
N PRO A 125 -2.00 0.42 8.62
CA PRO A 125 -2.09 -1.01 9.02
C PRO A 125 -2.09 -1.22 10.54
N HIS A 126 -1.40 -0.36 11.30
CA HIS A 126 -1.28 -0.46 12.76
C HIS A 126 -2.42 0.19 13.55
N HIS A 127 -3.39 0.81 12.87
CA HIS A 127 -4.61 1.31 13.50
C HIS A 127 -5.44 0.15 14.05
N ARG A 128 -6.11 0.35 15.20
CA ARG A 128 -6.82 -0.72 15.93
C ARG A 128 -7.79 -1.50 15.03
N ASN A 129 -8.50 -0.81 14.14
CA ASN A 129 -9.49 -1.43 13.26
C ASN A 129 -8.85 -2.25 12.12
N ASN A 130 -7.59 -2.00 11.79
CA ASN A 130 -6.91 -2.59 10.63
C ASN A 130 -5.94 -3.71 11.04
N GLU A 131 -5.48 -3.73 12.29
CA GLU A 131 -4.39 -4.58 12.76
C GLU A 131 -4.63 -6.08 12.57
N THR A 132 -5.86 -6.55 12.86
CA THR A 132 -6.23 -7.95 12.65
C THR A 132 -6.14 -8.32 11.17
N PHE A 133 -6.66 -7.46 10.30
CA PHE A 133 -6.65 -7.69 8.85
C PHE A 133 -5.25 -7.58 8.26
N PHE A 134 -4.46 -6.60 8.72
CA PHE A 134 -3.05 -6.47 8.39
C PHE A 134 -2.26 -7.74 8.72
N LYS A 135 -2.50 -8.33 9.90
CA LYS A 135 -1.87 -9.59 10.30
C LYS A 135 -2.31 -10.74 9.39
N GLN A 136 -3.60 -10.85 9.07
CA GLN A 136 -4.12 -11.86 8.14
C GLN A 136 -3.45 -11.77 6.76
N LEU A 137 -3.37 -10.57 6.17
CA LEU A 137 -2.69 -10.35 4.90
C LEU A 137 -1.20 -10.70 4.99
N SER A 138 -0.50 -10.23 6.03
CA SER A 138 0.94 -10.43 6.19
C SER A 138 1.33 -11.90 6.37
N GLN A 139 0.45 -12.71 6.95
CA GLN A 139 0.67 -14.15 7.16
C GLN A 139 0.28 -15.00 5.96
N ASN A 140 -0.47 -14.46 5.00
CA ASN A 140 -0.87 -15.18 3.81
C ASN A 140 0.33 -15.35 2.85
N LYS A 141 0.64 -16.59 2.48
CA LYS A 141 1.79 -16.93 1.64
C LYS A 141 1.62 -16.58 0.16
N ALA A 142 0.42 -16.22 -0.29
CA ALA A 142 0.19 -15.75 -1.65
C ALA A 142 0.86 -14.40 -1.94
N PHE A 143 1.10 -13.58 -0.91
CA PHE A 143 1.89 -12.36 -1.04
C PHE A 143 3.38 -12.69 -0.93
N SER A 144 4.06 -12.61 -2.06
CA SER A 144 5.52 -12.77 -2.19
C SER A 144 6.29 -11.62 -1.53
N VAL A 145 5.80 -10.38 -1.60
CA VAL A 145 6.49 -9.25 -0.95
C VAL A 145 5.50 -8.48 -0.11
N VAL A 146 5.87 -8.26 1.14
CA VAL A 146 5.13 -7.42 2.08
C VAL A 146 6.06 -6.32 2.56
N ILE A 147 5.65 -5.06 2.44
CA ILE A 147 6.42 -3.90 2.91
C ILE A 147 5.58 -3.12 3.90
N ASP A 148 6.03 -3.04 5.15
CA ASP A 148 5.45 -2.19 6.20
C ASP A 148 6.24 -0.89 6.32
N THR A 149 5.60 0.24 6.04
CA THR A 149 6.16 1.59 6.23
C THR A 149 5.54 2.32 7.41
N PHE A 150 4.89 1.59 8.32
CA PHE A 150 4.06 2.03 9.44
C PHE A 150 2.78 2.76 9.04
N SER A 151 2.87 3.77 8.16
CA SER A 151 1.72 4.50 7.64
C SER A 151 0.98 3.73 6.55
N PHE A 152 1.68 2.84 5.84
CA PHE A 152 1.14 2.00 4.77
C PHE A 152 1.72 0.60 4.89
N ALA A 153 0.95 -0.41 4.47
CA ALA A 153 1.47 -1.72 4.16
C ALA A 153 1.19 -2.03 2.68
N LEU A 154 2.21 -2.45 1.95
CA LEU A 154 2.15 -2.77 0.53
C LEU A 154 2.33 -4.28 0.38
N PHE A 155 1.48 -4.91 -0.43
CA PHE A 155 1.45 -6.35 -0.64
C PHE A 155 1.52 -6.62 -2.14
N PHE A 156 2.43 -7.51 -2.54
CA PHE A 156 2.65 -7.86 -3.94
C PHE A 156 2.56 -9.37 -4.13
N ILE A 157 1.90 -9.77 -5.20
CA ILE A 157 2.00 -11.12 -5.76
C ILE A 157 3.03 -11.02 -6.87
N ARG A 158 4.11 -11.80 -6.82
CA ARG A 158 5.20 -11.85 -7.80
C ARG A 158 5.80 -13.27 -7.77
N LYS A 159 5.60 -14.04 -8.83
CA LYS A 159 6.02 -15.46 -8.89
C LYS A 159 7.53 -15.64 -9.06
N GLU A 160 8.21 -14.61 -9.52
CA GLU A 160 9.64 -14.62 -9.84
C GLU A 160 10.57 -14.34 -8.65
N GLN A 161 10.02 -14.08 -7.46
CA GLN A 161 10.82 -13.90 -6.23
C GLN A 161 10.26 -14.72 -5.07
N GLU A 162 11.14 -15.10 -4.15
CA GLU A 162 10.75 -15.77 -2.93
C GLU A 162 9.97 -14.84 -1.99
N ARG A 163 9.34 -15.43 -0.98
CA ARG A 163 8.55 -14.66 -0.03
C ARG A 163 9.45 -13.85 0.91
N GLU A 164 9.37 -12.53 0.82
CA GLU A 164 10.11 -11.59 1.66
C GLU A 164 9.18 -10.60 2.37
N CYS A 165 9.55 -10.20 3.58
CA CYS A 165 8.81 -9.21 4.38
C CYS A 165 9.78 -8.14 4.86
N PHE A 166 9.49 -6.89 4.51
CA PHE A 166 10.32 -5.75 4.81
C PHE A 166 9.59 -4.79 5.75
N VAL A 167 10.33 -4.22 6.69
CA VAL A 167 9.89 -3.08 7.49
C VAL A 167 10.79 -1.92 7.09
N ILE A 168 10.27 -0.94 6.37
CA ILE A 168 11.07 0.09 5.71
C ILE A 168 10.70 1.47 6.22
N ARG A 169 11.71 2.27 6.53
CA ARG A 169 11.54 3.70 6.83
C ARG A 169 11.37 4.48 5.53
N ALA A 170 10.18 5.05 5.34
CA ALA A 170 9.75 5.79 4.15
C ALA A 170 9.26 7.21 4.49
#